data_AF-A0A1G1AI26-F1
#
_entry.id   AF-A0A1G1AI26-F1
#
_cell.length_a   1.000
_cell.length_b   1.000
_cell.length_c   1.000
_cell.angle_alpha   90.00
_cell.angle_beta   90.00
_cell.angle_gamma   90.00
#
_symmetry.space_group_name_H-M   'P 1'
#
loop_
_entity.id
_entity.type
_entity.pdbx_description
1 polymer ?
#
loop_
_entity_poly.entity_id
_entity_poly.type
_entity_poly.pdbx_seq_one_letter_code
_entity_poly.pdbx_strand_id
1 'polypeptide(L)'
;MKRSIGKIVIVVVTLIVVWYIGSWIMYFLNCASKRNELKNLSNPTIIAEACRSMLMGLGTNAFGNVTGEDQSVPESLRALKARHVIFQNDRLRLEFHGGFDHFGLMFQPHDSDCLKGRWDLVYYEERKSTPITSINWTDYGEPTNAPYSSPAAGSKR
;
A
#
# COMPACT_ATOMS: atom_id res chain seq x y z
N MET A 1 -26.16 47.63 15.28
CA MET A 1 -25.88 46.65 14.21
C MET A 1 -24.41 46.20 14.12
N LYS A 2 -23.39 47.08 14.10
CA LYS A 2 -21.98 46.68 13.88
C LYS A 2 -21.39 45.69 14.90
N ARG A 3 -21.81 45.74 16.17
CA ARG A 3 -21.31 44.84 17.24
C ARG A 3 -21.78 43.38 17.10
N SER A 4 -22.93 43.15 16.48
CA SER A 4 -23.47 41.79 16.29
C SER A 4 -22.79 41.07 15.12
N ILE A 5 -22.42 41.81 14.07
CA ILE A 5 -21.72 41.28 12.89
C ILE A 5 -20.34 40.74 13.29
N GLY A 6 -19.58 41.48 14.12
CA GLY A 6 -18.26 41.02 14.58
C GLY A 6 -18.30 39.70 15.36
N LYS A 7 -19.31 39.49 16.21
CA LYS A 7 -19.50 38.24 16.95
C LYS A 7 -19.80 37.06 16.03
N ILE A 8 -20.64 37.28 15.00
CA ILE A 8 -20.98 36.25 14.01
C ILE A 8 -19.74 35.85 13.22
N VAL A 9 -18.93 36.81 12.77
CA VAL A 9 -17.68 36.53 12.03
C VAL A 9 -16.72 35.69 12.87
N ILE A 10 -16.54 36.03 14.15
CA ILE A 10 -15.65 35.26 15.05
C ILE A 10 -16.14 33.81 15.16
N VAL A 11 -17.43 33.58 15.42
CA VAL A 11 -17.99 32.22 15.54
C VAL A 11 -17.79 31.42 14.26
N VAL A 12 -18.05 32.01 13.09
CA VAL A 12 -17.87 31.34 11.80
C VAL A 12 -16.40 30.96 11.57
N VAL A 13 -15.47 31.88 11.82
CA VAL A 13 -14.03 31.60 11.69
C VAL A 13 -13.60 30.49 12.64
N THR A 14 -14.05 30.52 13.90
CA THR A 14 -13.75 29.47 14.88
C THR A 14 -14.25 28.10 14.42
N LEU A 15 -15.48 28.01 13.89
CA LEU A 15 -16.02 26.75 13.38
C LEU A 15 -15.22 26.20 12.19
N ILE A 16 -14.81 27.07 11.26
CA ILE A 16 -13.97 26.67 10.11
C ILE A 16 -12.62 26.15 10.59
N VAL A 17 -11.99 26.85 11.54
CA VAL A 17 -10.68 26.44 12.11
C VAL A 17 -10.80 25.10 12.84
N VAL A 18 -11.83 24.93 13.68
CA VAL A 18 -12.07 23.66 14.41
C VAL A 18 -12.32 22.51 13.43
N TRP A 19 -13.13 22.74 12.39
CA TRP A 19 -13.37 21.73 11.37
C TRP A 19 -12.09 21.35 10.62
N TYR A 20 -11.31 22.34 10.17
CA TYR A 20 -10.06 22.13 9.46
C TYR A 20 -9.02 21.37 10.31
N ILE A 21 -8.81 21.80 11.56
CA ILE A 21 -7.89 21.13 12.50
C ILE A 21 -8.39 19.72 12.82
N GLY A 22 -9.70 19.55 13.04
CA GLY A 22 -10.30 18.25 13.31
C GLY A 22 -10.08 17.24 12.17
N SER A 23 -10.26 17.67 10.92
CA SER A 23 -9.97 16.83 9.75
C SER A 23 -8.49 16.42 9.68
N TRP A 24 -7.57 17.34 9.97
CA TRP A 24 -6.14 17.03 10.03
C TRP A 24 -5.79 16.02 11.13
N ILE A 25 -6.36 16.18 12.34
CA ILE A 25 -6.14 15.23 13.45
C ILE A 25 -6.66 13.84 13.07
N MET A 26 -7.87 13.74 12.53
CA MET A 26 -8.45 12.46 12.11
C MET A 26 -7.61 11.79 11.01
N TYR A 27 -7.09 12.59 10.07
CA TYR A 27 -6.17 12.09 9.05
C TYR A 27 -4.91 11.47 9.67
N PHE A 28 -4.25 12.15 10.60
CA PHE A 28 -3.07 11.62 11.30
C PHE A 28 -3.37 10.36 12.10
N LEU A 29 -4.50 10.32 12.82
CA LEU A 29 -4.92 9.14 13.58
C LEU A 29 -5.16 7.93 12.67
N ASN A 30 -5.82 8.13 11.53
CA ASN A 30 -6.02 7.07 10.53
C ASN A 30 -4.69 6.55 9.99
N CYS A 31 -3.72 7.44 9.73
CA CYS A 31 -2.39 7.04 9.29
C CYS A 31 -1.65 6.22 10.35
N ALA A 32 -1.71 6.65 11.62
CA ALA A 32 -1.10 5.92 12.73
C ALA A 32 -1.74 4.54 12.93
N SER A 33 -3.07 4.48 12.89
CA SER A 33 -3.83 3.23 12.94
C SER A 33 -3.43 2.29 11.81
N LYS A 34 -3.35 2.79 10.57
CA LYS A 34 -2.95 1.99 9.42
C LYS A 34 -1.52 1.47 9.52
N ARG A 35 -0.56 2.29 9.98
CA ARG A 35 0.81 1.84 10.24
C ARG A 35 0.84 0.70 11.26
N ASN A 36 0.02 0.80 12.32
CA ASN A 36 -0.07 -0.25 13.33
C ASN A 36 -0.71 -1.54 12.78
N GLU A 37 -1.76 -1.42 11.96
CA GLU A 37 -2.39 -2.54 11.26
C GLU A 37 -1.39 -3.29 10.37
N LEU A 38 -0.60 -2.56 9.57
CA LEU A 38 0.38 -3.15 8.67
C LEU A 38 1.57 -3.80 9.40
N LYS A 39 1.94 -3.29 10.58
CA LYS A 39 2.98 -3.91 11.42
C LYS A 39 2.49 -5.17 12.13
N ASN A 40 1.20 -5.23 12.44
CA ASN A 40 0.58 -6.34 13.17
C ASN A 40 -0.45 -7.07 12.31
N LEU A 41 -0.09 -7.37 11.05
CA LEU A 41 -0.96 -8.11 10.14
C LEU A 41 -1.38 -9.43 10.78
N SER A 42 -2.68 -9.72 10.75
CA SER A 42 -3.23 -10.96 11.29
C SER A 42 -2.83 -12.19 10.49
N ASN A 43 -2.71 -12.05 9.16
CA ASN A 43 -2.39 -13.15 8.23
C ASN A 43 -1.32 -12.73 7.21
N PRO A 44 -0.07 -12.49 7.65
CA PRO A 44 0.98 -11.97 6.77
C PRO A 44 1.34 -12.95 5.64
N THR A 45 1.19 -14.26 5.84
CA THR A 45 1.43 -15.29 4.82
C THR A 45 0.45 -15.19 3.64
N ILE A 46 -0.85 -14.96 3.90
CA ILE A 46 -1.86 -14.78 2.84
C ILE A 46 -1.53 -13.56 1.97
N ILE A 47 -1.05 -12.49 2.60
CA ILE A 47 -0.62 -11.28 1.89
C ILE A 47 0.63 -11.59 1.04
N ALA A 48 1.62 -12.29 1.59
CA ALA A 48 2.82 -12.69 0.84
C ALA A 48 2.50 -13.59 -0.36
N GLU A 49 1.62 -14.57 -0.19
CA GLU A 49 1.15 -15.47 -1.27
C GLU A 49 0.42 -14.71 -2.38
N ALA A 50 -0.39 -13.71 -2.02
CA ALA A 50 -1.08 -12.86 -2.98
C ALA A 50 -0.09 -11.97 -3.76
N CYS A 51 0.91 -11.39 -3.09
CA CYS A 51 2.00 -10.66 -3.74
C CYS A 51 2.77 -11.55 -4.73
N ARG A 52 3.11 -12.78 -4.32
CA ARG A 52 3.76 -13.78 -5.17
C ARG A 52 2.92 -14.08 -6.40
N SER A 53 1.64 -14.39 -6.21
CA SER A 53 0.72 -14.74 -7.32
C SER A 53 0.63 -13.60 -8.35
N MET A 54 0.57 -12.36 -7.87
CA MET A 54 0.58 -11.18 -8.75
C MET A 54 1.91 -11.02 -9.50
N LEU A 55 3.06 -11.15 -8.83
CA LEU A 55 4.37 -11.09 -9.47
C LEU A 55 4.58 -12.21 -10.51
N MET A 56 4.13 -13.43 -10.22
CA MET A 56 4.21 -14.54 -11.18
C MET A 56 3.40 -14.27 -12.45
N GLY A 57 2.22 -13.66 -12.31
CA GLY A 57 1.42 -13.25 -13.47
C GLY A 57 2.09 -12.15 -14.30
N LEU A 58 2.79 -11.21 -13.66
CA LEU A 58 3.49 -10.11 -14.32
C LEU A 58 4.76 -10.55 -15.05
N GLY A 59 5.42 -11.61 -14.58
CA GLY A 59 6.71 -12.07 -15.10
C GLY A 59 7.90 -11.31 -14.48
N THR A 60 9.11 -11.74 -14.85
CA THR A 60 10.37 -11.14 -14.34
C THR A 60 10.61 -9.77 -14.96
N ASN A 61 11.27 -8.88 -14.20
CA ASN A 61 11.60 -7.51 -14.62
C ASN A 61 10.38 -6.67 -15.03
N ALA A 62 9.18 -7.00 -14.53
CA ALA A 62 8.00 -6.19 -14.77
C ALA A 62 8.13 -4.82 -14.09
N PHE A 63 7.61 -3.79 -14.76
CA PHE A 63 7.55 -2.42 -14.25
C PHE A 63 6.16 -1.83 -14.43
N GLY A 64 5.62 -1.23 -13.38
CA GLY A 64 4.35 -0.54 -13.45
C GLY A 64 3.80 -0.12 -12.10
N ASN A 65 2.69 0.59 -12.17
CA ASN A 65 1.97 1.11 -11.03
C ASN A 65 0.48 1.05 -11.36
N VAL A 66 -0.29 0.37 -10.52
CA VAL A 66 -1.75 0.35 -10.57
C VAL A 66 -2.33 0.91 -9.28
N THR A 67 -3.56 1.37 -9.32
CA THR A 67 -4.27 1.76 -8.09
C THR A 67 -4.53 0.51 -7.25
N GLY A 68 -4.49 0.63 -5.92
CA GLY A 68 -4.76 -0.52 -5.06
C GLY A 68 -6.20 -1.03 -5.08
N GLU A 69 -7.11 -0.34 -5.78
CA GLU A 69 -8.50 -0.77 -5.99
C GLU A 69 -8.71 -1.46 -7.35
N ASP A 70 -7.70 -1.46 -8.23
CA ASP A 70 -7.76 -2.04 -9.57
C ASP A 70 -8.15 -3.52 -9.52
N GLN A 71 -9.08 -3.97 -10.36
CA GLN A 71 -9.61 -5.34 -10.35
C GLN A 71 -8.55 -6.42 -10.63
N SER A 72 -7.44 -6.06 -11.26
CA SER A 72 -6.30 -6.94 -11.48
C SER A 72 -5.49 -7.23 -10.22
N VAL A 73 -5.66 -6.44 -9.16
CA VAL A 73 -5.02 -6.65 -7.86
C VAL A 73 -5.81 -7.72 -7.07
N PRO A 74 -5.15 -8.76 -6.53
CA PRO A 74 -5.79 -9.77 -5.69
C PRO A 74 -6.63 -9.17 -4.56
N GLU A 75 -7.80 -9.75 -4.28
CA GLU A 75 -8.73 -9.24 -3.27
C GLU A 75 -8.10 -9.03 -1.90
N SER A 76 -7.24 -9.95 -1.45
CA SER A 76 -6.51 -9.83 -0.18
C SER A 76 -5.58 -8.60 -0.13
N LEU A 77 -5.02 -8.20 -1.27
CA LEU A 77 -4.21 -6.98 -1.39
C LEU A 77 -5.10 -5.73 -1.51
N ARG A 78 -6.21 -5.80 -2.25
CA ARG A 78 -7.19 -4.70 -2.35
C ARG A 78 -7.83 -4.37 -1.01
N ALA A 79 -8.10 -5.37 -0.18
CA ALA A 79 -8.65 -5.21 1.16
C ALA A 79 -7.75 -4.36 2.06
N LEU A 80 -6.44 -4.33 1.79
CA LEU A 80 -5.51 -3.46 2.51
C LEU A 80 -5.70 -1.97 2.15
N LYS A 81 -6.32 -1.66 1.00
CA LYS A 81 -6.56 -0.30 0.50
C LYS A 81 -5.28 0.51 0.30
N ALA A 82 -4.26 -0.13 -0.28
CA ALA A 82 -3.07 0.59 -0.71
C ALA A 82 -3.45 1.67 -1.73
N ARG A 83 -2.75 2.80 -1.71
CA ARG A 83 -2.96 3.84 -2.71
C ARG A 83 -2.41 3.38 -4.07
N HIS A 84 -1.22 2.79 -4.02
CA HIS A 84 -0.51 2.30 -5.19
C HIS A 84 0.00 0.87 -4.96
N VAL A 85 -0.09 0.06 -6.00
CA VAL A 85 0.60 -1.22 -6.09
C VAL A 85 1.65 -1.07 -7.19
N ILE A 86 2.91 -1.04 -6.77
CA ILE A 86 4.07 -0.74 -7.63
C ILE A 86 4.86 -2.03 -7.77
N PHE A 87 5.15 -2.45 -8.99
CA PHE A 87 6.02 -3.59 -9.26
C PHE A 87 7.23 -3.11 -10.05
N GLN A 88 8.42 -3.52 -9.61
CA GLN A 88 9.70 -3.05 -10.14
C GLN A 88 10.80 -4.06 -9.77
N ASN A 89 11.58 -4.52 -10.76
CA ASN A 89 12.76 -5.36 -10.57
C ASN A 89 12.52 -6.55 -9.63
N ASP A 90 11.51 -7.36 -9.94
CA ASP A 90 11.12 -8.54 -9.15
C ASP A 90 10.76 -8.18 -7.69
N ARG A 91 10.19 -6.99 -7.47
CA ARG A 91 9.64 -6.60 -6.17
C ARG A 91 8.26 -5.99 -6.37
N LEU A 92 7.41 -6.16 -5.36
CA LEU A 92 6.09 -5.57 -5.31
C LEU A 92 5.96 -4.73 -4.06
N ARG A 93 5.53 -3.48 -4.20
CA ARG A 93 5.28 -2.53 -3.11
C ARG A 93 3.82 -2.15 -3.07
N LEU A 94 3.20 -2.28 -1.91
CA LEU A 94 1.92 -1.70 -1.59
C LEU A 94 2.17 -0.40 -0.82
N GLU A 95 1.97 0.73 -1.46
CA GLU A 95 2.29 2.05 -0.91
C GLU A 95 1.04 2.75 -0.35
N PHE A 96 1.21 3.30 0.85
CA PHE A 96 0.24 4.09 1.58
C PHE A 96 0.82 5.48 1.82
N HIS A 97 -0.06 6.49 1.84
CA HIS A 97 0.34 7.88 2.05
C HIS A 97 -0.17 8.34 3.42
N GLY A 98 0.73 8.89 4.24
CA GLY A 98 0.39 9.54 5.50
C GLY A 98 0.96 10.94 5.57
N GLY A 99 0.35 11.87 4.84
CA GLY A 99 0.82 13.23 4.68
C GLY A 99 1.97 13.26 3.67
N PHE A 100 3.16 13.61 4.15
CA PHE A 100 4.39 13.66 3.36
C PHE A 100 5.18 12.35 3.34
N ASP A 101 4.83 11.39 4.21
CA ASP A 101 5.57 10.14 4.33
C ASP A 101 4.97 9.02 3.46
N HIS A 102 5.86 8.26 2.82
CA HIS A 102 5.54 7.01 2.14
C HIS A 102 5.86 5.81 3.05
N PHE A 103 4.89 4.93 3.23
CA PHE A 103 5.07 3.70 4.00
C PHE A 103 4.22 2.58 3.41
N GLY A 104 4.51 1.33 3.77
CA GLY A 104 3.68 0.24 3.30
C GLY A 104 4.31 -1.13 3.45
N LEU A 105 3.94 -2.02 2.55
CA LEU A 105 4.47 -3.39 2.48
C LEU A 105 5.30 -3.54 1.22
N MET A 106 6.40 -4.28 1.32
CA MET A 106 7.23 -4.64 0.19
C MET A 106 7.45 -6.14 0.22
N PHE A 107 7.18 -6.78 -0.91
CA PHE A 107 7.46 -8.18 -1.16
C PHE A 107 8.65 -8.26 -2.11
N GLN A 108 9.73 -8.89 -1.64
CA GLN A 108 11.03 -8.88 -2.32
C GLN A 108 11.78 -10.19 -2.08
N PRO A 109 12.70 -10.58 -2.96
CA PRO A 109 13.53 -11.75 -2.71
C PRO A 109 14.45 -11.47 -1.51
N HIS A 110 14.65 -12.49 -0.67
CA HIS A 110 15.54 -12.42 0.49
C HIS A 110 16.99 -12.28 0.05
N ASP A 111 17.37 -13.06 -0.95
CA ASP A 111 18.70 -13.10 -1.55
C ASP A 111 18.63 -12.64 -3.02
N SER A 112 19.79 -12.56 -3.68
CA SER A 112 19.89 -12.21 -5.09
C SER A 112 19.28 -13.23 -6.07
N ASP A 113 18.92 -14.43 -5.61
CA ASP A 113 18.20 -15.42 -6.44
C ASP A 113 16.69 -15.23 -6.29
N CYS A 114 16.11 -14.43 -7.20
CA CYS A 114 14.68 -14.13 -7.20
C CYS A 114 13.80 -15.34 -7.61
N LEU A 115 14.34 -16.37 -8.28
CA LEU A 115 13.50 -17.42 -8.87
C LEU A 115 13.45 -18.72 -8.06
N LYS A 116 14.34 -18.90 -7.09
CA LYS A 116 14.44 -20.17 -6.33
C LYS A 116 14.62 -19.99 -4.83
N GLY A 117 14.41 -18.78 -4.33
CA GLY A 117 14.75 -18.40 -2.98
C GLY A 117 13.56 -18.21 -2.03
N ARG A 118 13.93 -17.86 -0.81
CA ARG A 118 13.05 -17.23 0.18
C ARG A 118 12.70 -15.82 -0.27
N TRP A 119 11.47 -15.41 -0.04
CA TRP A 119 10.98 -14.08 -0.28
C TRP A 119 10.42 -13.50 1.00
N ASP A 120 10.71 -12.22 1.24
CA ASP A 120 10.31 -11.53 2.44
C ASP A 120 9.16 -10.57 2.14
N LEU A 121 8.16 -10.61 3.01
CA LEU A 121 7.23 -9.50 3.18
C LEU A 121 7.77 -8.63 4.30
N VAL A 122 8.11 -7.39 3.95
CA VAL A 122 8.64 -6.39 4.90
C VAL A 122 7.68 -5.21 5.00
N TYR A 123 7.50 -4.69 6.20
CA TYR A 123 6.96 -3.34 6.37
C TYR A 123 8.06 -2.34 6.06
N TYR A 124 7.81 -1.34 5.22
CA TYR A 124 8.79 -0.29 4.94
C TYR A 124 8.25 1.09 5.27
N GLU A 125 9.18 1.95 5.68
CA GLU A 125 9.10 3.40 5.69
C GLU A 125 10.29 3.91 4.86
N GLU A 126 10.30 5.19 4.49
CA GLU A 126 11.33 5.76 3.59
C GLU A 126 12.79 5.40 3.92
N ARG A 127 13.10 5.21 5.21
CA ARG A 127 14.47 4.96 5.68
C ARG A 127 14.68 3.61 6.36
N LYS A 128 13.64 2.81 6.55
CA LYS A 128 13.74 1.57 7.30
C LYS A 128 12.77 0.51 6.79
N SER A 129 13.22 -0.73 6.84
CA SER A 129 12.38 -1.90 6.59
C SER A 129 12.42 -2.81 7.81
N THR A 130 11.28 -3.40 8.14
CA THR A 130 11.11 -4.37 9.23
C THR A 130 10.51 -5.63 8.63
N PRO A 131 11.20 -6.78 8.70
CA PRO A 131 10.63 -8.05 8.26
C PRO A 131 9.33 -8.37 9.00
N ILE A 132 8.31 -8.81 8.27
CA ILE A 132 7.04 -9.30 8.83
C ILE A 132 6.99 -10.82 8.76
N THR A 133 7.18 -11.37 7.56
CA THR A 133 7.17 -12.82 7.32
C THR A 133 8.03 -13.15 6.10
N SER A 134 8.33 -14.43 5.93
CA SER A 134 8.98 -14.95 4.73
C SER A 134 8.25 -16.19 4.22
N ILE A 135 8.21 -16.35 2.90
CA ILE A 135 7.69 -17.54 2.22
C ILE A 135 8.74 -18.06 1.24
N ASN A 136 8.75 -19.36 0.95
CA ASN A 136 9.59 -19.86 -0.14
C ASN A 136 8.84 -19.74 -1.46
N TRP A 137 9.55 -19.31 -2.51
CA TRP A 137 8.95 -19.11 -3.83
C TRP A 137 8.37 -20.40 -4.44
N THR A 138 8.93 -21.56 -4.09
CA THR A 138 8.61 -22.85 -4.70
C THR A 138 7.53 -23.66 -3.99
N ASP A 139 7.18 -23.32 -2.75
CA ASP A 139 6.31 -24.16 -1.89
C ASP A 139 4.85 -24.22 -2.36
N TYR A 140 4.49 -23.41 -3.35
CA TYR A 140 3.10 -23.11 -3.70
C TYR A 140 2.75 -23.43 -5.17
N GLY A 141 3.58 -24.21 -5.87
CA GLY A 141 3.35 -24.62 -7.27
C GLY A 141 3.31 -23.46 -8.27
N GLU A 142 3.10 -23.75 -9.56
CA GLU A 142 2.72 -22.71 -10.52
C GLU A 142 1.30 -22.21 -10.19
N PRO A 143 1.04 -20.89 -10.21
CA PRO A 143 -0.28 -20.35 -9.91
C PRO A 143 -1.27 -20.92 -10.92
N THR A 144 -2.34 -21.55 -10.42
CA THR A 144 -3.40 -22.16 -11.23
C THR A 144 -4.32 -21.14 -11.91
N ASN A 145 -4.02 -19.85 -11.82
CA ASN A 145 -4.86 -18.78 -12.32
C ASN A 145 -4.27 -18.20 -13.60
N ALA A 146 -5.15 -18.01 -14.58
CA ALA A 146 -4.88 -17.51 -15.92
C ALA A 146 -3.86 -16.35 -15.92
N PRO A 147 -2.99 -16.28 -16.95
CA PRO A 147 -1.95 -15.27 -17.04
C PRO A 147 -2.52 -13.88 -16.79
N TYR A 148 -1.85 -13.12 -15.94
CA TYR A 148 -2.15 -11.71 -15.74
C TYR A 148 -2.02 -11.03 -17.12
N SER A 149 -3.16 -10.69 -17.71
CA SER A 149 -3.20 -9.86 -18.90
C SER A 149 -2.74 -8.48 -18.46
N SER A 150 -1.45 -8.23 -18.62
CA SER A 150 -0.82 -6.94 -18.34
C SER A 150 -1.72 -5.81 -18.84
N PRO A 151 -2.19 -4.88 -17.99
CA PRO A 151 -2.89 -3.71 -18.48
C PRO A 151 -1.89 -2.99 -19.38
N ALA A 152 -2.27 -2.85 -20.66
CA ALA A 152 -1.42 -2.31 -21.71
C ALA A 152 -0.64 -1.11 -21.17
N ALA A 153 0.69 -1.22 -21.20
CA ALA A 153 1.59 -0.15 -20.82
C ALA A 153 1.32 1.07 -21.71
N GLY A 154 0.45 1.99 -21.28
CA GLY A 154 0.19 3.19 -22.04
C GLY A 154 -1.19 3.81 -21.84
N SER A 155 -1.25 4.80 -20.96
CA SER A 155 -1.77 6.11 -21.37
C SER A 155 -1.24 7.17 -20.42
N LYS A 156 -0.13 7.80 -20.82
CA LYS A 156 0.24 9.12 -20.31
C LYS A 156 -0.89 10.10 -20.66
N ARG A 157 -1.43 10.80 -19.66
CA ARG A 157 -1.91 12.17 -19.80
C ARG A 157 -1.45 12.95 -18.58
#